data_AF-A0A1C4GZH2-F1
#
_entry.id   AF-A0A1C4GZH2-F1
#
_cell.length_a   1.000
_cell.length_b   1.000
_cell.length_c   1.000
_cell.angle_alpha   90.00
_cell.angle_beta   90.00
_cell.angle_gamma   90.00
#
_symmetry.space_group_name_H-M   'P 1'
#
loop_
_entity.id
_entity.type
_entity.pdbx_description
1 polymer ?
#
loop_
_entity_poly.entity_id
_entity_poly.type
_entity_poly.pdbx_seq_one_letter_code
_entity_poly.pdbx_strand_id
1 'polypeptide(L)'
;MVASLEQVCRHCFNCLNVHLKSCLQQQGCVRKPSEKSRLSCLDGRPIIQAFGAGGFAEKVLIHENQIAVINNKVKWGEAECIGCATMKQCWDMLGVDGTAYCIGFGQA
;
A
#
# COMPACT_ATOMS: atom_id res chain seq x y z
N MET A 1 4.02 9.85 -4.84
CA MET A 1 3.33 8.98 -3.85
C MET A 1 3.83 7.57 -4.01
N VAL A 2 3.79 6.76 -2.95
CA VAL A 2 4.22 5.35 -2.97
C VAL A 2 3.12 4.51 -2.34
N ALA A 3 2.81 3.35 -2.91
CA ALA A 3 1.83 2.43 -2.36
C ALA A 3 2.52 1.28 -1.60
N SER A 4 2.00 0.93 -0.43
CA SER A 4 2.35 -0.28 0.30
C SER A 4 1.51 -1.47 -0.20
N LEU A 5 2.12 -2.65 -0.27
CA LEU A 5 1.39 -3.90 -0.52
C LEU A 5 0.60 -4.39 0.71
N GLU A 6 0.88 -3.85 1.90
CA GLU A 6 0.15 -4.19 3.12
C GLU A 6 -1.17 -3.44 3.19
N GLN A 7 -2.27 -4.19 3.25
CA GLN A 7 -3.62 -3.62 3.35
C GLN A 7 -4.04 -3.53 4.81
N VAL A 8 -3.95 -2.33 5.38
CA VAL A 8 -4.14 -2.09 6.82
C VAL A 8 -5.26 -1.12 7.10
N CYS A 9 -6.03 -1.36 8.16
CA CYS A 9 -7.17 -0.52 8.55
C CYS A 9 -6.75 0.75 9.33
N ARG A 10 -5.55 0.76 9.92
CA ARG A 10 -5.01 1.86 10.75
C ARG A 10 -5.78 2.18 12.05
N HIS A 11 -6.84 1.44 12.38
CA HIS A 11 -7.65 1.71 13.58
C HIS A 11 -7.86 0.50 14.50
N CYS A 12 -7.46 -0.72 14.10
CA CYS A 12 -7.55 -1.89 14.98
C CYS A 12 -6.37 -1.96 15.95
N PHE A 13 -6.51 -2.76 17.02
CA PHE A 13 -5.49 -2.94 18.05
C PHE A 13 -4.09 -3.24 17.46
N ASN A 14 -4.01 -4.18 16.50
CA ASN A 14 -2.73 -4.55 15.88
C ASN A 14 -2.14 -3.39 15.07
N CYS A 15 -2.97 -2.63 14.35
CA CYS A 15 -2.48 -1.47 13.60
C CYS A 15 -1.94 -0.36 14.50
N LEU A 16 -2.60 -0.13 15.65
CA LEU A 16 -2.19 0.90 16.62
C LEU A 16 -0.95 0.50 17.41
N ASN A 17 -0.68 -0.82 17.56
CA ASN A 17 0.51 -1.37 18.23
C ASN A 17 1.60 -1.81 17.23
N VAL A 18 1.65 -1.22 16.03
CA VAL A 18 2.72 -1.46 15.03
C VAL A 18 2.79 -2.89 14.48
N HIS A 19 1.79 -3.73 14.75
CA HIS A 19 1.64 -5.08 14.20
C HIS A 19 0.79 -5.10 12.92
N LEU A 20 1.17 -4.26 11.94
CA LEU A 20 0.36 -3.99 10.75
C LEU A 20 0.15 -5.21 9.84
N LYS A 21 1.14 -6.12 9.75
CA LYS A 21 1.03 -7.41 9.04
C LYS A 21 -0.09 -8.30 9.57
N SER A 22 -0.49 -8.11 10.82
CA SER A 22 -1.53 -8.89 11.51
C SER A 22 -2.83 -8.09 11.66
N CYS A 23 -3.12 -7.17 10.73
CA CYS A 23 -4.32 -6.33 10.77
C CYS A 23 -5.60 -7.15 10.99
N LEU A 24 -6.37 -6.81 12.02
CA LEU A 24 -7.59 -7.56 12.38
C LEU A 24 -8.80 -7.20 11.51
N GLN A 25 -8.75 -6.08 10.79
CA GLN A 25 -9.88 -5.51 10.05
C GLN A 25 -9.52 -5.19 8.60
N GLN A 26 -8.63 -5.99 7.99
CA GLN A 26 -8.19 -5.81 6.59
C GLN A 26 -9.37 -5.83 5.61
N GLN A 27 -10.44 -6.56 5.92
CA GLN A 27 -11.62 -6.67 5.06
C GLN A 27 -12.31 -5.33 4.77
N GLY A 28 -12.15 -4.33 5.65
CA GLY A 28 -12.65 -2.97 5.42
C GLY A 28 -11.85 -2.19 4.38
N CYS A 29 -10.63 -2.62 4.07
CA CYS A 29 -9.72 -1.95 3.13
C CYS A 29 -9.69 -2.62 1.74
N VAL A 30 -10.47 -3.69 1.56
CA VAL A 30 -10.55 -4.42 0.29
C VAL A 30 -11.95 -4.31 -0.28
N ARG A 31 -12.02 -4.50 -1.60
CA ARG A 31 -13.28 -4.56 -2.33
C ARG A 31 -14.13 -5.74 -1.82
N LYS A 32 -15.43 -5.52 -1.63
CA LYS A 32 -16.38 -6.58 -1.29
C LYS A 32 -16.54 -7.55 -2.45
N PRO A 33 -16.84 -8.85 -2.21
CA PRO A 33 -17.04 -9.83 -3.28
C PRO A 33 -18.10 -9.43 -4.31
N SER A 34 -19.13 -8.68 -3.90
CA SER A 34 -20.22 -8.22 -4.76
C SER A 34 -19.90 -7.00 -5.63
N GLU A 35 -18.83 -6.28 -5.35
CA GLU A 35 -18.46 -5.09 -6.13
C GLU A 35 -17.73 -5.49 -7.43
N LYS A 36 -17.89 -4.72 -8.51
CA LYS A 36 -17.21 -5.00 -9.79
C LYS A 36 -15.69 -4.82 -9.71
N SER A 37 -14.92 -5.57 -10.51
CA SER A 37 -13.47 -5.30 -10.65
C SER A 37 -13.22 -3.88 -11.15
N ARG A 38 -12.11 -3.27 -10.72
CA ARG A 38 -11.66 -1.94 -11.19
C ARG A 38 -10.76 -2.03 -12.42
N LEU A 39 -10.20 -3.21 -12.68
CA LEU A 39 -9.40 -3.51 -13.86
C LEU A 39 -10.06 -4.62 -14.66
N SER A 40 -10.04 -4.47 -15.98
CA SER A 40 -10.49 -5.47 -16.94
C SER A 40 -9.54 -5.53 -18.13
N CYS A 41 -9.40 -6.72 -18.70
CA CYS A 41 -8.78 -6.91 -20.00
C CYS A 41 -9.56 -6.17 -21.10
N LEU A 42 -8.95 -6.02 -22.27
CA LEU A 42 -9.60 -5.40 -23.44
C LEU A 42 -10.88 -6.15 -23.88
N ASP A 43 -10.95 -7.45 -23.61
CA ASP A 43 -12.11 -8.31 -23.86
C ASP A 43 -13.16 -8.30 -22.73
N GLY A 44 -12.99 -7.45 -21.73
CA GLY A 44 -13.92 -7.29 -20.60
C GLY A 44 -13.74 -8.30 -19.45
N ARG A 45 -12.81 -9.25 -19.56
CA ARG A 45 -12.53 -10.17 -18.43
C ARG A 45 -11.97 -9.40 -17.23
N PRO A 46 -12.44 -9.67 -15.99
CA PRO A 46 -11.95 -8.96 -14.81
C PRO A 46 -10.50 -9.36 -14.49
N ILE A 47 -9.68 -8.37 -14.14
CA ILE A 47 -8.33 -8.57 -13.61
C ILE A 47 -8.36 -8.36 -12.10
N ILE A 48 -7.80 -9.31 -11.34
CA ILE A 48 -7.64 -9.18 -9.89
C ILE A 48 -6.42 -8.31 -9.60
N GLN A 49 -6.61 -7.22 -8.85
CA GLN A 49 -5.49 -6.41 -8.34
C GLN A 49 -4.80 -7.17 -7.21
N ALA A 50 -3.62 -7.73 -7.47
CA ALA A 50 -2.76 -8.27 -6.43
C ALA A 50 -2.49 -7.19 -5.37
N PHE A 51 -2.70 -7.54 -4.09
CA PHE A 51 -2.48 -6.66 -2.93
C PHE A 51 -3.25 -5.33 -2.98
N GLY A 52 -4.30 -5.23 -3.80
CA GLY A 52 -5.08 -4.00 -3.98
C GLY A 52 -4.34 -2.86 -4.69
N ALA A 53 -3.11 -3.08 -5.17
CA ALA A 53 -2.28 -2.03 -5.78
C ALA A 53 -2.38 -1.99 -7.31
N GLY A 54 -2.31 -3.14 -7.98
CA GLY A 54 -2.41 -3.20 -9.44
C GLY A 54 -1.26 -2.51 -10.19
N GLY A 55 -0.03 -2.59 -9.68
CA GLY A 55 1.13 -1.77 -10.09
C GLY A 55 1.61 -1.86 -11.55
N PHE A 56 0.94 -2.63 -12.42
CA PHE A 56 1.23 -2.70 -13.86
C PHE A 56 0.18 -1.99 -14.73
N ALA A 57 -0.81 -1.34 -14.12
CA ALA A 57 -1.78 -0.51 -14.84
C ALA A 57 -1.35 0.96 -14.80
N GLU A 58 -1.58 1.69 -15.90
CA GLU A 58 -1.30 3.14 -15.99
C GLU A 58 -2.03 3.94 -14.90
N LYS A 59 -3.24 3.49 -14.54
CA LYS A 59 -4.07 4.08 -13.48
C LYS A 59 -4.65 2.98 -12.62
N VAL A 60 -4.72 3.25 -11.33
CA VAL A 60 -5.16 2.29 -10.32
C VAL A 60 -6.03 2.98 -9.28
N LEU A 61 -7.02 2.27 -8.77
CA LEU A 61 -7.75 2.65 -7.57
C LEU A 61 -7.19 1.85 -6.40
N ILE A 62 -6.64 2.55 -5.41
CA ILE A 62 -6.00 1.98 -4.22
C ILE A 62 -6.66 2.59 -2.98
N HIS A 63 -6.78 1.80 -1.91
CA HIS A 63 -7.28 2.31 -0.63
C HIS A 63 -6.29 3.32 -0.04
N GLU A 64 -6.80 4.45 0.47
CA GLU A 64 -5.98 5.56 1.01
C GLU A 64 -4.98 5.11 2.08
N ASN A 65 -5.35 4.17 2.96
CA ASN A 65 -4.46 3.60 3.96
C ASN A 65 -3.19 2.93 3.41
N GLN A 66 -3.19 2.51 2.14
CA GLN A 66 -2.02 1.95 1.47
C GLN A 66 -1.13 3.01 0.84
N ILE A 67 -1.56 4.27 0.77
CA ILE A 67 -0.82 5.34 0.11
C ILE A 67 0.00 6.14 1.12
N ALA A 68 1.29 6.26 0.80
CA ALA A 68 2.22 7.16 1.44
C ALA A 68 2.45 8.38 0.53
N VAL A 69 2.15 9.57 1.05
CA VAL A 69 2.58 10.81 0.42
C VAL A 69 4.08 10.97 0.68
N ILE A 70 4.84 11.18 -0.39
CA ILE A 70 6.29 11.41 -0.32
C ILE A 70 6.59 12.86 -0.65
N ASN A 71 7.74 13.34 -0.19
CA ASN A 71 8.19 14.70 -0.48
C ASN A 71 8.42 14.88 -1.99
N ASN A 72 7.95 16.00 -2.55
CA ASN A 72 8.08 16.34 -3.98
C ASN A 72 9.53 16.50 -4.45
N LYS A 73 10.51 16.57 -3.53
CA LYS A 73 11.95 16.57 -3.84
C LYS A 73 12.49 15.19 -4.23
N VAL A 74 11.80 14.11 -3.91
CA VAL A 74 12.20 12.74 -4.27
C VAL A 74 11.95 12.54 -5.76
N LYS A 75 12.95 12.04 -6.50
CA LYS A 75 12.78 11.77 -7.93
C LYS A 75 11.91 10.54 -8.13
N TRP A 76 11.17 10.50 -9.24
CA TRP A 76 10.27 9.39 -9.56
C TRP A 76 10.95 8.01 -9.51
N GLY A 77 12.12 7.86 -10.14
CA GLY A 77 12.84 6.58 -10.11
C GLY A 77 13.30 6.15 -8.71
N GLU A 78 13.57 7.09 -7.81
CA GLU A 78 13.90 6.79 -6.40
C GLU A 78 12.63 6.38 -5.64
N ALA A 79 11.50 7.03 -5.93
CA ALA A 79 10.21 6.72 -5.32
C ALA A 79 9.69 5.32 -5.71
N GLU A 80 9.90 4.90 -6.95
CA GLU A 80 9.48 3.58 -7.45
C GLU A 80 10.14 2.43 -6.70
N CYS A 81 11.41 2.58 -6.30
CA CYS A 81 12.11 1.56 -5.52
C CYS A 81 11.51 1.34 -4.12
N ILE A 82 10.87 2.36 -3.54
CA ILE A 82 10.39 2.33 -2.14
C ILE A 82 9.17 1.40 -1.95
N GLY A 83 8.41 1.10 -3.00
CA GLY A 83 7.06 0.51 -2.87
C GLY A 83 6.95 -0.92 -2.30
N CYS A 84 7.94 -1.79 -2.47
CA CYS A 84 7.82 -3.18 -2.01
C CYS A 84 9.12 -3.76 -1.46
N ALA A 85 10.05 -4.16 -2.35
CA ALA A 85 11.20 -4.95 -1.95
C ALA A 85 12.18 -4.15 -1.09
N THR A 86 12.47 -2.91 -1.48
CA THR A 86 13.50 -2.09 -0.82
C THR A 86 13.12 -1.76 0.62
N MET A 87 11.89 -1.31 0.89
CA MET A 87 11.49 -1.02 2.28
C MET A 87 11.42 -2.28 3.12
N LYS A 88 10.83 -3.37 2.62
CA LYS A 88 10.78 -4.64 3.37
C LYS A 88 12.18 -5.18 3.71
N GLN A 89 13.12 -5.14 2.76
CA GLN A 89 14.50 -5.59 2.96
C GLN A 89 15.26 -4.71 3.96
N CYS A 90 15.12 -3.37 3.87
CA CYS A 90 15.76 -2.49 4.85
C CYS A 90 15.31 -2.79 6.29
N TRP A 91 14.05 -3.19 6.50
CA TRP A 91 13.56 -3.55 7.84
C TRP A 91 14.07 -4.90 8.34
N ASP A 92 14.09 -5.91 7.47
CA ASP A 92 14.64 -7.23 7.82
C ASP A 92 16.13 -7.11 8.19
N MET A 93 16.88 -6.24 7.51
CA MET A 93 18.27 -5.93 7.84
C MET A 93 18.44 -5.25 9.20
N LEU A 94 17.46 -4.44 9.61
CA LEU A 94 17.48 -3.73 10.89
C LEU A 94 16.95 -4.56 12.07
N GLY A 95 16.41 -5.76 11.82
CA GLY A 95 15.87 -6.64 12.87
C GLY A 95 14.65 -6.07 13.58
N VAL A 96 13.98 -5.09 12.97
CA VAL A 96 12.77 -4.46 13.52
C VAL A 96 11.58 -4.87 12.67
N ASP A 97 10.58 -5.50 13.31
CA ASP A 97 9.26 -5.73 12.71
C ASP A 97 8.50 -4.40 12.62
N GLY A 98 8.95 -3.51 11.73
CA GLY A 98 8.40 -2.19 11.51
C GLY A 98 7.70 -2.10 10.16
N THR A 99 6.54 -1.45 10.12
CA THR A 99 5.92 -1.01 8.87
C THR A 99 6.09 0.51 8.81
N ALA A 100 6.75 1.01 7.78
CA ALA A 100 7.02 2.43 7.64
C ALA A 100 5.71 3.22 7.49
N TYR A 101 5.56 4.24 8.33
CA TYR A 101 4.80 5.43 7.98
C TYR A 101 5.77 6.34 7.22
N CYS A 102 5.44 6.75 6.00
CA CYS A 102 5.96 8.02 5.51
C CYS A 102 5.24 9.10 6.32
N ILE A 103 5.78 9.46 7.49
CA ILE A 103 5.38 10.71 8.15
C ILE A 103 5.98 11.81 7.29
N GLY A 104 5.20 12.28 6.32
CA GLY A 104 5.47 13.54 5.66
C GLY A 104 5.34 14.65 6.70
N PHE A 105 6.43 15.02 7.34
CA PHE A 105 6.54 16.35 7.96
C PHE A 105 6.57 17.37 6.80
N GLY A 106 5.39 17.67 6.25
CA GLY A 106 5.15 18.94 5.60
C GLY A 106 5.11 20.00 6.69
N GLN A 107 6.20 20.74 6.84
CA GLN A 107 6.19 21.98 7.59
C GLN A 107 5.13 22.91 6.99
N ALA A 108 4.31 23.48 7.88
CA ALA A 108 3.51 24.67 7.59
C ALA A 108 4.43 25.87 7.32
#